data_AF-A0A7C0WXM7-F1
#
_entry.id   AF-A0A7C0WXM7-F1
#
_cell.length_a   1.000
_cell.length_b   1.000
_cell.length_c   1.000
_cell.angle_alpha   90.00
_cell.angle_beta   90.00
_cell.angle_gamma   90.00
#
_symmetry.space_group_name_H-M   'P 1'
#
loop_
_entity.id
_entity.type
_entity.pdbx_description
1 polymer ?
#
loop_
_entity_poly.entity_id
_entity_poly.type
_entity_poly.pdbx_seq_one_letter_code
_entity_poly.pdbx_strand_id
1 'polypeptide(L)' 'GKLVGGIDLFDDPAFDIARRKAQEIADYMRRHGPFEPHRLPLEEMEYTTLPKVLEKLKDRFEVVK' A
#
# COMPACT_ATOMS: atom_id res chain seq x y z
N GLY A 1 -6.24 -29.39 -25.79
CA GLY A 1 -6.79 -29.62 -24.44
C GLY A 1 -7.98 -28.72 -24.24
N LYS A 2 -9.08 -29.20 -23.67
CA LYS A 2 -10.22 -28.37 -23.29
C LYS A 2 -10.07 -28.00 -21.80
N LEU A 3 -10.25 -26.74 -21.47
CA LEU A 3 -10.40 -26.30 -20.09
C LEU A 3 -11.85 -26.55 -19.69
N VAL A 4 -12.06 -27.42 -18.71
CA VAL A 4 -13.37 -27.68 -18.12
C VAL A 4 -13.40 -26.98 -16.77
N GLY A 5 -14.46 -26.20 -16.53
CA GLY A 5 -14.63 -25.47 -15.27
C GLY A 5 -14.04 -24.05 -15.30
N GLY A 6 -13.61 -23.60 -14.12
CA GLY A 6 -13.49 -22.21 -13.71
C GLY A 6 -14.27 -22.06 -12.41
N ILE A 7 -13.69 -22.52 -11.32
CA ILE A 7 -14.33 -22.56 -10.00
C ILE A 7 -13.62 -21.55 -9.13
N ASP A 8 -14.39 -20.66 -8.50
CA ASP A 8 -13.87 -19.76 -7.49
C ASP A 8 -13.59 -20.56 -6.21
N LEU A 9 -12.32 -20.73 -5.89
CA LEU A 9 -11.89 -21.45 -4.69
C LEU A 9 -12.03 -20.62 -3.41
N PHE A 10 -12.29 -19.32 -3.52
CA PHE A 10 -12.43 -18.41 -2.39
C PHE A 10 -13.89 -18.05 -2.09
N ASP A 11 -14.83 -18.43 -2.95
CA ASP A 11 -16.29 -18.37 -2.69
C ASP A 11 -16.73 -19.49 -1.75
N ASP A 12 -16.16 -19.49 -0.55
CA ASP A 12 -16.47 -20.41 0.53
C ASP A 12 -16.56 -19.61 1.85
N PRO A 13 -17.55 -19.88 2.71
CA PRO A 13 -17.68 -19.24 4.03
C PRO A 13 -16.45 -19.36 4.93
N ALA A 14 -15.60 -20.37 4.74
CA ALA A 14 -14.33 -20.52 5.44
C ALA A 14 -13.40 -19.30 5.23
N PHE A 15 -13.52 -18.59 4.10
CA PHE A 15 -12.76 -17.38 3.82
C PHE A 15 -13.41 -16.09 4.35
N ASP A 16 -14.62 -16.14 4.92
CA ASP A 16 -15.29 -14.92 5.44
C ASP A 16 -14.51 -14.27 6.58
N ILE A 17 -13.91 -15.09 7.45
CA ILE A 17 -13.11 -14.57 8.57
C ILE A 17 -11.85 -13.87 8.04
N ALA A 18 -11.20 -14.44 7.02
CA ALA A 18 -10.06 -13.82 6.37
C ALA A 18 -10.45 -12.48 5.71
N ARG A 19 -11.60 -12.44 5.01
CA ARG A 19 -12.14 -11.21 4.43
C ARG A 19 -12.41 -10.14 5.48
N ARG A 20 -13.07 -10.49 6.60
CA ARG A 20 -13.32 -9.55 7.71
C ARG A 20 -12.02 -9.04 8.32
N LYS A 21 -11.05 -9.93 8.55
CA LYS A 21 -9.75 -9.55 9.09
C LYS A 21 -9.02 -8.60 8.15
N ALA A 22 -9.07 -8.84 6.84
CA ALA A 22 -8.49 -7.97 5.85
C ALA A 22 -9.11 -6.56 5.89
N GLN A 23 -10.43 -6.44 6.10
CA GLN A 23 -11.10 -5.14 6.25
C GLN A 23 -10.64 -4.39 7.52
N GLU A 24 -10.49 -5.08 8.65
CA GLU A 24 -9.95 -4.48 9.88
C GLU A 24 -8.53 -3.94 9.68
N ILE A 25 -7.66 -4.75 9.04
CA ILE A 25 -6.28 -4.35 8.78
C ILE A 25 -6.23 -3.22 7.75
N ALA A 26 -7.10 -3.21 6.75
CA ALA A 26 -7.18 -2.13 5.78
C ALA A 26 -7.54 -0.79 6.45
N ASP A 27 -8.51 -0.79 7.38
CA ASP A 27 -8.84 0.42 8.15
C ASP A 27 -7.64 0.89 9.00
N TYR A 28 -7.02 -0.04 9.73
CA TYR A 28 -5.83 0.24 10.54
C TYR A 28 -4.68 0.82 9.71
N MET A 29 -4.35 0.20 8.57
CA MET A 29 -3.26 0.64 7.70
C MET A 29 -3.53 2.02 7.13
N ARG A 30 -4.76 2.30 6.68
CA ARG A 30 -5.12 3.62 6.13
C ARG A 30 -4.96 4.76 7.13
N ARG A 31 -5.09 4.49 8.43
CA ARG A 31 -4.88 5.50 9.48
C ARG A 31 -3.43 5.95 9.62
N HIS A 32 -2.47 5.23 9.03
CA HIS A 32 -1.07 5.68 8.97
C HIS A 32 -0.88 6.88 8.03
N GLY A 33 -1.80 7.11 7.09
CA GLY A 33 -1.67 8.17 6.09
C GLY A 33 -0.50 7.93 5.10
N PRO A 34 0.14 8.98 4.56
CA PRO A 34 1.20 8.84 3.56
C PRO A 34 2.57 8.49 4.16
N PHE A 35 2.58 7.81 5.31
CA PHE A 35 3.78 7.43 6.04
C PHE A 35 4.06 5.94 5.88
N GLU A 36 5.34 5.60 5.88
CA GLU A 36 5.78 4.20 5.90
C GLU A 36 5.43 3.60 7.28
N PRO A 37 4.98 2.33 7.35
CA PRO A 37 5.04 1.30 6.30
C PRO A 37 3.78 1.19 5.42
N HIS A 38 2.76 2.04 5.60
CA HIS A 38 1.58 2.00 4.74
C HIS A 38 1.88 2.47 3.32
N ARG A 39 2.62 3.60 3.20
CA ARG A 39 3.21 4.02 1.92
C ARG A 39 4.37 3.08 1.59
N LEU A 40 4.53 2.75 0.31
CA LEU A 40 5.72 2.01 -0.18
C LEU A 40 7.01 2.80 0.06
N PRO A 41 8.17 2.11 0.14
CA PRO A 41 9.48 2.75 0.05
C PRO A 41 9.58 3.62 -1.20
N LEU A 42 10.43 4.65 -1.14
CA LEU A 42 10.55 5.62 -2.23
C LEU A 42 10.97 4.97 -3.55
N GLU A 43 11.89 4.01 -3.50
CA GLU A 43 12.38 3.27 -4.66
C GLU A 43 11.30 2.45 -5.38
N GLU A 44 10.24 2.06 -4.68
CA GLU A 44 9.14 1.23 -5.19
C GLU A 44 7.89 2.06 -5.54
N MET A 45 7.91 3.37 -5.32
CA MET A 45 6.77 4.23 -5.64
C MET A 45 6.65 4.45 -7.17
N GLU A 46 5.64 3.81 -7.79
CA GLU A 46 5.34 3.93 -9.23
C GLU A 46 5.02 5.38 -9.67
N TYR A 47 4.33 6.14 -8.81
CA TYR A 47 4.01 7.55 -9.04
C TYR A 47 4.43 8.38 -7.84
N THR A 48 5.53 9.13 -7.96
CA THR A 48 6.04 9.98 -6.88
C THR A 48 6.27 11.42 -7.31
N THR A 49 5.86 12.36 -6.47
CA THR A 49 6.22 13.79 -6.59
C THR A 49 7.39 14.15 -5.69
N LEU A 50 7.87 13.22 -4.86
CA LEU A 50 8.85 13.50 -3.81
C LEU A 50 10.18 14.06 -4.37
N PRO A 51 10.76 13.54 -5.48
CA PRO A 51 11.98 14.12 -6.03
C PRO A 51 11.82 15.59 -6.42
N LYS A 52 10.67 15.97 -7.01
CA LYS A 52 10.37 17.35 -7.41
C LYS A 52 10.19 18.26 -6.19
N VAL A 53 9.58 17.75 -5.12
CA VAL A 53 9.38 18.49 -3.87
C VAL A 53 10.71 18.72 -3.17
N LEU A 54 11.56 17.69 -3.08
CA LEU A 54 12.89 17.79 -2.48
C LEU A 54 13.77 18.80 -3.23
N GLU A 55 13.78 18.76 -4.57
CA GLU A 55 14.52 19.73 -5.39
C GLU A 55 14.04 21.17 -5.16
N LYS A 56 12.72 21.39 -5.07
CA LYS A 56 12.14 22.71 -4.80
C LYS A 56 12.50 23.24 -3.40
N LEU A 57 12.69 22.35 -2.44
CA LEU A 57 12.92 22.70 -1.04
C LEU A 57 14.39 22.63 -0.62
N LYS A 58 15.30 22.23 -1.51
CA LYS A 58 16.72 21.97 -1.20
C LYS A 58 17.42 23.13 -0.49
N ASP A 59 17.14 24.37 -0.89
CA ASP A 59 17.79 25.57 -0.35
C ASP A 59 17.28 25.96 1.04
N ARG A 60 16.22 25.28 1.54
CA ARG A 60 15.66 25.49 2.88
C ARG A 60 16.21 24.53 3.93
N PHE A 61 17.02 23.55 3.54
CA PHE A 61 17.63 22.61 4.48
C PHE A 61 18.85 23.24 5.14
N GLU A 62 18.94 23.13 6.47
CA GLU A 62 20.06 23.60 7.26
C GLU A 62 20.77 22.44 7.93
N VAL A 63 22.08 22.57 8.13
CA VAL A 63 22.86 21.57 8.86
C VAL A 63 22.49 21.66 10.34
N VAL A 64 22.01 20.56 10.89
CA VAL A 64 21.76 20.43 12.33
C VAL A 64 23.12 20.41 13.03
N LYS A 65 23.32 21.32 13.99
CA LYS A 65 24.53 21.37 14.84
C LYS A 65 24.54 20.30 15.91
#